data_AF-A0A9D1LP67-F1
#
_entry.id   AF-A0A9D1LP67-F1
#
_cell.length_a   1.000
_cell.length_b   1.000
_cell.length_c   1.000
_cell.angle_alpha   90.00
_cell.angle_beta   90.00
_cell.angle_gamma   90.00
#
_symmetry.space_group_name_H-M   'P 1'
#
loop_
_entity.id
_entity.type
_entity.pdbx_description
1 polymer ?
#
loop_
_entity_poly.entity_id
_entity_poly.type
_entity_poly.pdbx_seq_one_letter_code
_entity_poly.pdbx_strand_id
1 'polypeptide(L)' 'MGLCKLSQEEMDGIRPGEALTLTTVFVVFTVVILTIVAYRLFVGGESKVSLPGGYKFEWELHP' A
#
# COMPACT_ATOMS: atom_id res chain seq x y z
N MET A 1 15.27 -32.78 -14.63
CA MET A 1 14.13 -32.56 -13.72
C MET A 1 13.14 -31.67 -14.46
N GLY A 2 12.09 -32.26 -15.04
CA GLY A 2 11.16 -31.55 -15.92
C GLY A 2 10.17 -30.70 -15.11
N LEU A 3 9.83 -29.52 -15.62
CA LEU A 3 8.77 -28.69 -15.07
C LEU A 3 7.41 -29.40 -15.28
N CYS A 4 6.88 -30.04 -14.24
CA CYS A 4 5.52 -30.57 -14.26
C CYS A 4 4.54 -29.42 -13.99
N LYS A 5 3.57 -29.24 -14.90
CA LYS A 5 2.46 -28.30 -14.71
C LYS A 5 1.59 -28.82 -13.56
N LEU A 6 1.37 -27.97 -12.56
CA LEU A 6 0.58 -28.30 -11.38
C LEU A 6 -0.86 -28.69 -11.80
N SER A 7 -1.40 -29.76 -11.20
CA SER A 7 -2.78 -30.18 -11.46
C SER A 7 -3.77 -29.11 -10.98
N GLN A 8 -4.93 -29.01 -11.62
CA GLN A 8 -5.99 -28.07 -11.22
C GLN A 8 -6.45 -28.34 -9.77
N GLU A 9 -6.47 -29.60 -9.36
CA GLU A 9 -6.79 -30.01 -7.98
C GLU A 9 -5.71 -29.60 -6.97
N GLU A 10 -4.45 -29.62 -7.39
CA GLU A 10 -3.33 -29.16 -6.57
C GLU A 10 -3.31 -27.63 -6.45
N MET A 11 -3.74 -26.92 -7.51
CA MET A 11 -3.92 -25.46 -7.50
C MET A 11 -5.05 -25.02 -6.56
N ASP A 12 -6.19 -25.72 -6.57
CA ASP A 12 -7.32 -25.45 -5.65
C ASP A 12 -6.98 -25.84 -4.20
N GLY A 13 -6.02 -26.74 -4.00
CA GLY A 13 -5.47 -27.11 -2.69
C GLY A 13 -4.39 -26.18 -2.16
N ILE A 14 -3.90 -25.21 -2.96
CA ILE A 14 -2.95 -24.19 -2.48
C ILE A 14 -3.61 -23.43 -1.35
N ARG A 15 -3.00 -23.54 -0.17
CA ARG A 15 -3.63 -23.18 1.10
C ARG A 15 -4.03 -21.70 1.10
N PRO A 16 -5.28 -21.35 1.41
CA PRO A 16 -5.74 -19.95 1.50
C PRO A 16 -4.95 -19.12 2.53
N GLY A 17 -4.15 -19.77 3.38
CA GLY A 17 -3.22 -19.11 4.30
C GLY A 17 -2.24 -18.17 3.61
N GLU A 18 -1.80 -18.43 2.38
CA GLU A 18 -0.91 -17.51 1.65
C GLU A 18 -1.63 -16.23 1.20
N ALA A 19 -2.86 -16.34 0.71
CA ALA A 19 -3.67 -15.18 0.39
C ALA A 19 -4.00 -14.36 1.66
N LEU A 20 -4.28 -15.04 2.77
CA LEU A 20 -4.55 -14.40 4.05
C LEU A 20 -3.32 -13.66 4.61
N THR A 21 -2.14 -14.27 4.54
CA THR A 21 -0.90 -13.64 5.00
C THR A 21 -0.51 -12.47 4.11
N LEU A 22 -0.64 -12.61 2.78
CA LEU A 22 -0.35 -11.53 1.84
C LEU A 22 -1.32 -10.36 2.01
N THR A 23 -2.61 -10.64 2.23
CA THR A 23 -3.61 -9.63 2.55
C THR A 23 -3.27 -8.92 3.86
N THR A 24 -2.84 -9.65 4.88
CA THR A 24 -2.44 -9.08 6.18
C THR A 24 -1.26 -8.12 6.02
N VAL A 25 -0.23 -8.51 5.25
CA VAL A 25 0.91 -7.64 4.97
C VAL A 25 0.47 -6.38 4.22
N PHE A 26 -0.42 -6.52 3.22
CA PHE A 26 -0.95 -5.39 2.47
C PHE A 26 -1.70 -4.40 3.36
N VAL A 27 -2.55 -4.90 4.26
CA VAL A 27 -3.31 -4.06 5.20
C VAL A 27 -2.37 -3.26 6.09
N VAL A 28 -1.34 -3.88 6.67
CA VAL A 28 -0.36 -3.18 7.51
C VAL A 28 0.36 -2.10 6.70
N PHE A 29 0.77 -2.40 5.47
CA PHE A 29 1.41 -1.43 4.57
C PHE A 29 0.50 -0.23 4.28
N THR A 30 -0.77 -0.49 3.96
CA THR A 30 -1.76 0.57 3.68
C THR A 30 -1.96 1.48 4.89
N VAL A 31 -2.07 0.92 6.10
CA VAL A 31 -2.22 1.71 7.33
C VAL A 31 -1.02 2.63 7.56
N VAL A 32 0.20 2.15 7.32
CA VAL A 32 1.42 2.96 7.48
C VAL A 32 1.43 4.13 6.48
N ILE A 33 1.12 3.87 5.21
CA ILE A 33 1.07 4.91 4.18
C ILE A 33 0.02 5.97 4.53
N LEU A 34 -1.20 5.54 4.89
CA LEU A 34 -2.28 6.45 5.27
C LEU A 34 -1.92 7.29 6.50
N THR A 35 -1.22 6.70 7.47
CA THR A 35 -0.75 7.43 8.66
C THR A 35 0.25 8.52 8.30
N ILE A 36 1.21 8.23 7.42
CA ILE A 36 2.20 9.22 6.94
C ILE A 36 1.51 10.34 6.15
N VAL A 37 0.55 9.98 5.28
CA VAL A 37 -0.23 10.96 4.52
C VAL A 37 -1.05 11.84 5.45
N ALA A 38 -1.75 11.27 6.42
CA ALA A 38 -2.52 12.03 7.40
C ALA A 38 -1.62 12.97 8.22
N TYR A 39 -0.45 12.50 8.67
CA TYR A 39 0.51 13.35 9.36
C TYR A 39 0.99 14.50 8.49
N ARG A 40 1.32 14.26 7.22
CA ARG A 40 1.74 15.30 6.26
C ARG A 40 0.63 16.30 5.95
N LEU A 41 -0.63 15.86 5.90
CA LEU A 41 -1.77 16.73 5.59
C LEU A 41 -2.22 17.57 6.80
N PHE A 42 -2.24 16.99 8.00
CA PHE A 42 -2.91 17.60 9.17
C PHE A 42 -1.95 18.09 10.26
N VAL A 43 -0.73 17.56 10.35
CA VAL A 43 0.23 17.90 11.41
C VAL A 43 1.47 18.59 10.86
N GLY A 44 1.88 18.25 9.62
CA GLY A 44 2.96 18.93 8.93
C GLY A 44 2.64 20.42 8.76
N GLY A 45 3.46 21.29 9.34
CA GLY A 45 3.35 22.74 9.17
C GLY A 45 3.73 23.24 7.77
N GLU A 46 4.09 22.35 6.86
CA GLU A 46 4.26 22.66 5.43
C GLU A 46 2.94 22.41 4.70
N SER A 47 2.25 23.50 4.37
CA SER A 47 1.07 23.51 3.50
C SER A 47 1.40 23.28 2.02
N LYS A 48 2.63 22.84 1.72
CA LYS A 48 3.20 22.75 0.38
C LYS A 48 3.89 21.41 0.19
N VAL A 49 3.36 20.58 -0.71
CA VAL A 49 3.93 19.29 -1.10
C VAL A 49 4.46 19.39 -2.53
N SER A 50 5.76 19.16 -2.71
CA SER A 50 6.39 19.01 -4.03
C SER A 50 6.68 17.53 -4.30
N LEU A 51 6.00 16.97 -5.31
CA LEU A 51 6.21 15.60 -5.75
C LEU A 51 7.25 15.56 -6.89
N PRO A 52 8.04 14.47 -7.00
CA PRO A 52 8.92 14.27 -8.14
C PRO A 52 8.13 14.29 -9.44
N GLY A 53 8.64 15.00 -10.46
CA GLY A 53 7.91 15.27 -11.71
C GLY A 53 7.32 16.67 -11.83
N GLY A 54 7.57 17.56 -10.86
CA GLY A 54 7.21 18.98 -10.95
C GLY A 54 5.82 19.34 -10.45
N TYR A 55 5.08 18.37 -9.92
CA TYR A 55 3.76 18.60 -9.33
C TYR A 55 3.91 19.24 -7.94
N LYS A 56 3.25 20.39 -7.75
CA LYS A 56 3.22 21.12 -6.47
C LYS A 56 1.77 21.28 -6.03
N PHE A 57 1.49 20.90 -4.79
CA PHE A 57 0.20 21.07 -4.13
C PHE A 57 0.38 22.03 -2.96
N GLU A 58 -0.34 23.13 -2.96
CA GLU A 58 -0.35 24.14 -1.90
C GLU A 58 -1.79 24.33 -1.42
N TRP A 59 -2.02 24.34 -0.10
CA TRP A 59 -3.34 24.62 0.48
C TRP A 59 -3.25 25.70 1.56
N GLU A 60 -4.06 26.75 1.45
CA GLU A 60 -4.13 27.83 2.44
C GLU A 60 -4.81 27.32 3.72
N LEU A 61 -4.09 27.32 4.84
CA LEU A 61 -4.68 27.08 6.16
C LEU A 61 -5.42 28.36 6.57
N HIS A 62 -6.68 28.52 6.16
CA HIS A 62 -7.52 29.61 6.66
C HIS A 62 -7.87 29.38 8.13
N PRO A 63 -7.76 30.41 9.01
CA PRO A 63 -8.04 30.32 10.44
C PRO A 63 -9.53 30.11 10.77
#